data_AF-A0A1Y1II61-F1
#
_entry.id   AF-A0A1Y1II61-F1
#
_cell.length_a   1.000
_cell.length_b   1.000
_cell.length_c   1.000
_cell.angle_alpha   90.00
_cell.angle_beta   90.00
_cell.angle_gamma   90.00
#
_symmetry.space_group_name_H-M   'P 1'
#
loop_
_entity.id
_entity.type
_entity.pdbx_description
1 polymer ?
#
loop_
_entity_poly.entity_id
_entity_poly.type
_entity_poly.pdbx_seq_one_letter_code
_entity_poly.pdbx_strand_id
1 'polypeptide(L)'
;MEQHHNHANGGAQFANVSKCPFAHGSVGVFPYPGYVHGKNPTISVEYQDLFHKEFHSSPEVKAARIKEILESIEATGTYSHTFDELQHGARVSWRNAPKCSNRKFWDTIQLRDKRHVTTAEACTRPAWRCLNWLATLVLLSFSSQCSLLSIR
;
A
#
# COMPACT_ATOMS: atom_id res chain seq x y z
N MET A 1 52.05 21.02 1.46
CA MET A 1 50.75 21.70 1.64
C MET A 1 49.69 20.67 1.40
N GLU A 2 49.25 20.09 2.51
CA GLU A 2 48.29 19.01 2.62
C GLU A 2 46.97 19.69 3.01
N GLN A 3 45.95 19.64 2.15
CA GLN A 3 44.60 20.01 2.53
C GLN A 3 43.60 18.97 1.99
N HIS A 4 42.98 18.37 2.99
CA HIS A 4 42.07 17.25 2.97
C HIS A 4 40.80 17.49 2.16
N HIS A 5 40.30 16.41 1.59
CA HIS A 5 39.00 16.30 0.92
C HIS A 5 37.85 16.64 1.87
N ASN A 6 37.03 17.62 1.49
CA ASN A 6 35.72 17.84 2.09
C ASN A 6 34.75 16.75 1.61
N HIS A 7 34.39 15.83 2.51
CA HIS A 7 33.23 14.95 2.35
C HIS A 7 31.95 15.79 2.46
N ALA A 8 31.39 16.19 1.31
CA ALA A 8 30.05 16.75 1.26
C ALA A 8 29.02 15.63 1.42
N ASN A 9 28.28 15.69 2.52
CA ASN A 9 27.14 14.84 2.86
C ASN A 9 26.14 14.75 1.68
N GLY A 10 26.17 13.63 0.97
CA GLY A 10 25.18 13.27 -0.04
C GLY A 10 23.89 12.79 0.63
N GLY A 11 23.13 13.72 1.22
CA GLY A 11 21.75 13.45 1.58
C GLY A 11 20.98 13.07 0.32
N ALA A 12 20.46 11.85 0.27
CA ALA A 12 19.63 11.38 -0.83
C ALA A 12 18.39 12.28 -0.95
N GLN A 13 18.45 13.26 -1.84
CA GLN A 13 17.31 14.08 -2.23
C GLN A 13 16.31 13.14 -2.91
N PHE A 14 15.16 12.92 -2.28
CA PHE A 14 14.02 12.26 -2.90
C PHE A 14 13.60 13.10 -4.11
N ALA A 15 13.98 12.64 -5.31
CA ALA A 15 13.55 13.28 -6.55
C ALA A 15 12.02 13.32 -6.57
N ASN A 16 11.46 14.52 -6.71
CA ASN A 16 10.04 14.72 -6.84
C ASN A 16 9.58 14.09 -8.17
N VAL A 17 9.08 12.85 -8.12
CA VAL A 17 8.69 12.03 -9.29
C VAL A 17 7.55 12.68 -10.11
N SER A 18 7.00 13.80 -9.63
CA SER A 18 5.77 14.40 -10.15
C SER A 18 5.96 15.61 -11.10
N LYS A 19 7.19 16.02 -11.45
CA LYS A 19 7.37 17.13 -12.41
C LYS A 19 8.33 16.78 -13.54
N CYS A 20 7.77 16.66 -14.74
CA CYS A 20 8.54 16.59 -15.98
C CYS A 20 8.74 18.01 -16.54
N PRO A 21 9.99 18.45 -16.80
CA PRO A 21 10.29 19.74 -17.43
C PRO A 21 10.04 19.78 -18.96
N PHE A 22 9.56 18.69 -19.56
CA PHE A 22 9.15 18.62 -20.97
C PHE A 22 7.74 17.99 -21.10
N ALA A 23 6.98 18.41 -22.11
CA ALA A 23 5.56 18.12 -22.29
C ALA A 23 5.24 16.61 -22.34
N HIS A 24 4.07 16.26 -21.79
CA HIS A 24 3.59 14.91 -21.50
C HIS A 24 3.61 13.93 -22.68
N GLY A 25 4.02 12.68 -22.39
CA GLY A 25 4.00 11.54 -23.31
C GLY A 25 3.96 10.20 -22.56
N SER A 26 3.58 9.13 -23.25
CA SER A 26 3.46 7.76 -22.75
C SER A 26 4.79 7.23 -22.21
N VAL A 27 5.06 7.48 -20.93
CA VAL A 27 6.21 6.87 -20.24
C VAL A 27 5.87 5.39 -20.04
N GLY A 28 6.63 4.52 -20.71
CA GLY A 28 6.57 3.08 -20.47
C GLY A 28 6.84 2.77 -19.00
N VAL A 29 6.32 1.63 -18.51
CA VAL A 29 6.72 1.12 -17.18
C VAL A 29 8.17 0.66 -17.32
N PHE A 30 9.11 1.56 -17.06
CA PHE A 30 10.48 1.14 -16.77
C PHE A 30 10.41 0.23 -15.53
N PRO A 31 11.23 -0.84 -15.46
CA PRO A 31 11.25 -1.69 -14.29
C PRO A 31 11.39 -0.79 -13.07
N TYR A 32 10.41 -0.86 -12.16
CA TYR A 32 10.40 -0.05 -10.96
C TYR A 32 11.76 -0.26 -10.30
N PRO A 33 12.64 0.77 -10.22
CA PRO A 33 13.97 0.59 -9.67
C PRO A 33 13.76 0.05 -8.27
N GLY A 34 14.19 -1.20 -8.06
CA GLY A 34 13.81 -1.99 -6.90
C GLY A 34 14.03 -1.19 -5.64
N TYR A 35 12.94 -0.65 -5.09
CA TYR A 35 12.99 0.05 -3.83
C TYR A 35 13.27 -1.04 -2.81
N VAL A 36 14.52 -1.14 -2.38
CA VAL A 36 14.89 -2.07 -1.33
C VAL A 36 14.21 -1.54 -0.07
N HIS A 37 13.03 -2.06 0.24
CA HIS A 37 12.32 -1.77 1.49
C HIS A 37 13.11 -2.24 2.74
N GLY A 38 14.30 -2.80 2.55
CA GLY A 38 15.18 -3.23 3.63
C GLY A 38 15.99 -2.06 4.19
N LYS A 39 15.65 -1.69 5.43
CA LYS A 39 16.43 -0.88 6.39
C LYS A 39 16.25 0.63 6.42
N ASN A 40 15.38 1.25 5.61
CA ASN A 40 15.06 2.68 5.80
C ASN A 40 13.82 2.84 6.70
N PRO A 41 13.98 3.14 8.01
CA PRO A 41 12.84 3.31 8.91
C PRO A 41 11.97 4.52 8.55
N THR A 42 12.49 5.51 7.81
CA THR A 42 11.77 6.73 7.45
C THR A 42 10.46 6.44 6.74
N ILE A 43 10.44 5.48 5.80
CA ILE A 43 9.22 5.12 5.06
C ILE A 43 8.16 4.51 5.97
N SER A 44 8.57 3.69 6.95
CA SER A 44 7.64 3.10 7.91
C SER A 44 7.03 4.17 8.82
N VAL A 45 7.81 5.17 9.24
CA VAL A 45 7.33 6.30 10.06
C VAL A 45 6.37 7.19 9.27
N GLU A 46 6.70 7.54 8.02
CA GLU A 46 5.82 8.33 7.14
C GLU A 46 4.47 7.63 6.91
N TYR A 47 4.49 6.30 6.76
CA TYR A 47 3.26 5.53 6.66
C TYR A 47 2.43 5.57 7.94
N GLN A 48 3.07 5.40 9.11
CA GLN A 48 2.38 5.47 10.40
C GLN A 48 1.79 6.86 10.68
N ASP A 49 2.47 7.93 10.24
CA ASP A 49 1.94 9.29 10.29
C ASP A 49 0.63 9.41 9.51
N LEU A 50 0.59 8.86 8.29
CA LEU A 50 -0.61 8.85 7.46
C LEU A 50 -1.73 8.02 8.09
N PHE A 51 -1.42 6.80 8.53
CA PHE A 51 -2.37 5.86 9.13
C PHE A 51 -3.04 6.48 10.35
N HIS A 52 -2.27 6.92 11.34
CA HIS A 52 -2.81 7.47 12.58
C HIS A 52 -3.53 8.81 12.39
N LYS A 53 -3.15 9.59 11.38
CA LYS A 53 -3.88 10.80 10.98
C LYS A 53 -5.26 10.48 10.44
N GLU A 54 -5.38 9.48 9.56
CA GLU A 54 -6.67 9.07 8.98
C GLU A 54 -7.57 8.30 9.96
N PHE A 55 -6.97 7.58 10.92
CA PHE A 55 -7.69 6.85 11.97
C PHE A 55 -7.96 7.66 13.24
N HIS A 56 -7.56 8.93 13.30
CA HIS A 56 -7.71 9.80 14.47
C HIS A 56 -7.20 9.17 15.78
N SER A 57 -6.08 8.46 15.71
CA SER A 57 -5.49 7.83 16.89
C SER A 57 -4.84 8.86 17.82
N SER A 58 -4.72 8.51 19.10
CA SER A 58 -3.98 9.35 20.05
C SER A 58 -2.48 9.33 19.73
N PRO A 59 -1.75 10.41 20.06
CA PRO A 59 -0.30 10.48 19.82
C PRO A 59 0.48 9.42 20.60
N GLU A 60 -0.03 8.97 21.76
CA GLU A 60 0.58 7.92 22.57
C GLU A 60 0.53 6.56 21.86
N VAL A 61 -0.62 6.22 21.27
CA VAL A 61 -0.79 4.97 20.50
C VAL A 61 0.15 4.95 19.30
N LYS A 62 0.23 6.07 18.58
CA LYS A 62 1.16 6.24 17.46
C LYS A 62 2.62 6.08 17.89
N ALA A 63 3.03 6.76 18.95
CA ALA A 63 4.41 6.70 19.44
C ALA A 63 4.80 5.29 19.89
N ALA A 64 3.90 4.59 20.57
CA ALA A 64 4.11 3.20 20.97
C ALA A 64 4.30 2.27 19.76
N ARG A 65 3.45 2.41 18.73
CA ARG A 65 3.53 1.62 17.50
C ARG A 65 4.81 1.89 16.71
N ILE A 66 5.21 3.16 16.58
CA ILE A 66 6.47 3.53 15.92
C ILE A 66 7.67 2.89 16.64
N LYS A 67 7.70 2.96 17.98
CA LYS A 67 8.77 2.34 18.76
C LYS A 67 8.90 0.84 18.48
N GLU A 68 7.78 0.10 18.53
CA GLU A 68 7.73 -1.34 18.23
C GLU A 68 8.27 -1.65 16.82
N ILE A 69 7.89 -0.84 15.82
CA ILE A 69 8.33 -1.02 14.43
C ILE A 69 9.84 -0.80 14.31
N LEU A 70 10.37 0.24 14.94
CA LEU A 70 11.80 0.54 14.91
C LEU A 70 12.61 -0.59 15.54
N GLU A 71 12.18 -1.11 16.70
CA GLU A 71 12.79 -2.26 17.36
C GLU A 71 12.75 -3.53 16.48
N SER A 72 11.62 -3.81 15.82
CA SER A 72 11.49 -4.93 14.88
C SER A 72 12.43 -4.80 13.68
N ILE A 73 12.54 -3.60 13.10
CA ILE A 73 13.40 -3.32 11.96
C ILE A 73 14.88 -3.49 12.36
N GLU A 74 15.25 -3.02 13.55
CA GLU A 74 16.60 -3.18 14.07
C GLU A 74 16.95 -4.67 14.27
N ALA A 75 16.03 -5.44 14.86
CA ALA A 75 16.26 -6.85 15.18
C ALA A 75 16.22 -7.79 13.95
N THR A 76 15.28 -7.57 13.02
CA THR A 76 14.98 -8.53 11.93
C THR A 76 15.23 -7.98 10.53
N GLY A 77 15.51 -6.67 10.40
CA GLY A 77 15.62 -5.96 9.12
C GLY A 77 14.28 -5.58 8.49
N THR A 78 13.15 -5.94 9.11
CA THR A 78 11.79 -5.66 8.62
C THR A 78 10.78 -5.59 9.77
N TYR A 79 9.50 -5.35 9.47
CA TYR A 79 8.40 -5.44 10.43
C TYR A 79 7.14 -5.99 9.76
N SER A 80 6.22 -6.49 10.57
CA SER A 80 4.93 -6.97 10.10
C SER A 80 3.83 -5.98 10.40
N HIS A 81 3.05 -5.67 9.36
CA HIS A 81 1.86 -4.85 9.49
C HIS A 81 0.73 -5.57 10.24
N THR A 82 -0.10 -4.81 10.95
CA THR A 82 -1.39 -5.27 11.45
C THR A 82 -2.39 -5.43 10.29
N PHE A 83 -3.51 -6.11 10.53
CA PHE A 83 -4.54 -6.26 9.49
C PHE A 83 -5.13 -4.90 9.07
N ASP A 84 -5.38 -4.00 10.01
CA ASP A 84 -5.94 -2.68 9.74
C ASP A 84 -4.96 -1.82 8.95
N GLU A 85 -3.67 -1.89 9.28
CA GLU A 85 -2.61 -1.25 8.49
C GLU A 85 -2.60 -1.82 7.06
N LEU A 86 -2.71 -3.13 6.87
CA LEU A 86 -2.77 -3.67 5.52
C LEU A 86 -4.00 -3.21 4.73
N GLN A 87 -5.17 -3.18 5.39
CA GLN A 87 -6.41 -2.78 4.73
C GLN A 87 -6.34 -1.32 4.32
N HIS A 88 -5.83 -0.47 5.20
CA HIS A 88 -5.56 0.93 4.92
C HIS A 88 -4.57 1.11 3.78
N GLY A 89 -3.40 0.46 3.84
CA GLY A 89 -2.38 0.54 2.80
C GLY A 89 -2.87 0.10 1.42
N ALA A 90 -3.69 -0.96 1.36
CA ALA A 90 -4.31 -1.41 0.11
C ALA A 90 -5.29 -0.37 -0.46
N ARG A 91 -6.13 0.20 0.40
CA ARG A 91 -7.08 1.27 0.04
C ARG A 91 -6.38 2.53 -0.45
N VAL A 92 -5.36 3.01 0.28
CA VAL A 92 -4.56 4.18 -0.08
C VAL A 92 -3.83 3.96 -1.40
N SER A 93 -3.25 2.77 -1.60
CA SER A 93 -2.56 2.41 -2.84
C SER A 93 -3.50 2.46 -4.05
N TRP A 94 -4.73 1.96 -3.93
CA TRP A 94 -5.73 2.06 -4.99
C TRP A 94 -6.22 3.50 -5.19
N ARG A 95 -6.51 4.23 -4.10
CA ARG A 95 -6.89 5.65 -4.12
C ARG A 95 -5.85 6.50 -4.86
N ASN A 96 -4.57 6.16 -4.72
CA ASN A 96 -3.45 6.89 -5.31
C ASN A 96 -2.99 6.34 -6.66
N ALA A 97 -3.67 5.33 -7.24
CA ALA A 97 -3.31 4.77 -8.55
C ALA A 97 -3.76 5.71 -9.69
N PRO A 98 -2.84 6.48 -10.31
CA PRO A 98 -3.22 7.57 -11.22
C PRO A 98 -3.88 7.06 -12.51
N LYS A 99 -3.54 5.84 -12.93
CA LYS A 99 -4.05 5.19 -14.14
C LYS A 99 -5.39 4.46 -13.94
N CYS A 100 -5.90 4.35 -12.71
CA CYS A 100 -7.16 3.67 -12.44
C CYS A 100 -8.35 4.62 -12.61
N SER A 101 -9.22 4.40 -13.60
CA SER A 101 -10.43 5.21 -13.77
C SER A 101 -11.45 5.01 -12.64
N ASN A 102 -11.48 3.83 -12.03
CA ASN A 102 -12.52 3.44 -11.07
C ASN A 102 -12.14 3.69 -9.59
N ARG A 103 -11.41 4.77 -9.32
CA ARG A 103 -10.97 5.12 -7.95
C ARG A 103 -12.11 5.45 -6.99
N LYS A 104 -13.34 5.70 -7.47
CA LYS A 104 -14.48 6.03 -6.62
C LYS A 104 -14.88 4.93 -5.63
N PHE A 105 -14.50 3.67 -5.88
CA PHE A 105 -14.84 2.52 -5.03
C PHE A 105 -13.68 2.07 -4.14
N TRP A 106 -12.64 2.90 -4.00
CA TRP A 106 -11.40 2.54 -3.31
C TRP A 106 -11.62 2.03 -1.88
N ASP A 107 -12.61 2.56 -1.17
CA ASP A 107 -12.99 2.21 0.20
C ASP A 107 -13.76 0.89 0.32
N THR A 108 -14.44 0.48 -0.74
CA THR A 108 -15.23 -0.77 -0.81
C THR A 108 -14.37 -2.03 -1.01
N ILE A 109 -13.05 -1.89 -1.24
CA ILE A 109 -12.18 -3.05 -1.39
C ILE A 109 -12.17 -3.91 -0.12
N GLN A 110 -12.37 -5.22 -0.30
CA GLN A 110 -12.23 -6.20 0.76
C GLN A 110 -10.84 -6.83 0.70
N LEU A 111 -10.07 -6.62 1.77
CA LEU A 111 -8.75 -7.22 1.91
C LEU A 111 -8.87 -8.67 2.36
N ARG A 112 -8.09 -9.56 1.74
CA ARG A 112 -7.95 -10.96 2.18
C ARG A 112 -6.51 -11.22 2.53
N ASP A 113 -6.22 -11.33 3.82
CA ASP A 113 -4.86 -11.62 4.30
C ASP A 113 -4.49 -13.08 4.04
N LYS A 114 -3.42 -13.27 3.26
CA LYS A 114 -2.85 -14.57 2.88
C LYS A 114 -1.34 -14.64 3.10
N ARG A 115 -0.78 -13.76 3.94
CA ARG A 115 0.67 -13.73 4.21
C ARG A 115 1.23 -15.03 4.80
N HIS A 116 0.38 -15.85 5.43
CA HIS A 116 0.74 -17.17 5.97
C HIS A 116 0.87 -18.26 4.90
N VAL A 117 0.47 -18.00 3.66
CA VAL A 117 0.49 -18.99 2.58
C VAL A 117 1.90 -19.05 1.99
N THR A 118 2.59 -20.17 2.18
CA THR A 118 3.98 -20.37 1.76
C THR A 118 4.16 -21.35 0.60
N THR A 119 3.12 -22.10 0.23
CA THR A 119 3.18 -23.07 -0.87
C THR A 119 2.38 -22.61 -2.08
N ALA A 120 2.86 -22.94 -3.28
CA ALA A 120 2.20 -22.58 -4.54
C ALA A 120 0.77 -23.15 -4.62
N GLU A 121 0.59 -24.40 -4.20
CA GLU A 121 -0.73 -25.07 -4.13
C GLU A 121 -1.67 -24.39 -3.13
N ALA A 122 -1.16 -23.95 -1.98
CA ALA A 122 -1.97 -23.20 -1.03
C ALA A 122 -2.29 -21.78 -1.51
N CYS A 123 -1.61 -21.25 -2.53
CA CYS A 123 -1.91 -19.96 -3.16
C CYS A 123 -3.04 -20.08 -4.21
N THR A 124 -3.09 -21.17 -4.97
CA THR A 124 -4.11 -21.36 -6.04
C THR A 124 -5.53 -21.47 -5.48
N ARG A 125 -5.73 -22.20 -4.38
CA ARG A 125 -7.07 -22.44 -3.80
C ARG A 125 -7.74 -21.16 -3.25
N PRO A 126 -7.04 -20.27 -2.52
CA PRO A 126 -7.55 -18.95 -2.16
C PRO A 126 -7.82 -18.05 -3.36
N ALA A 127 -6.97 -18.05 -4.39
CA ALA A 127 -7.19 -17.25 -5.59
C ALA A 127 -8.50 -17.61 -6.29
N TRP A 128 -8.80 -18.91 -6.42
CA TRP A 128 -10.09 -19.39 -6.90
C TRP A 128 -11.26 -18.96 -6.01
N ARG A 129 -11.09 -18.98 -4.68
CA ARG A 129 -12.11 -18.46 -3.76
C ARG A 129 -12.26 -16.94 -3.83
N CYS A 130 -11.25 -16.18 -4.26
CA CYS A 130 -11.39 -14.75 -4.54
C CYS A 130 -12.21 -14.54 -5.81
N LEU A 131 -11.89 -15.26 -6.88
CA LEU A 131 -12.63 -15.21 -8.15
C LEU A 131 -14.09 -15.62 -7.98
N ASN A 132 -14.35 -16.72 -7.28
CA ASN A 132 -15.71 -17.19 -7.03
C ASN A 132 -16.51 -16.25 -6.12
N TRP A 133 -15.85 -15.67 -5.12
CA TRP A 133 -16.48 -14.70 -4.23
C TRP A 133 -16.85 -13.39 -4.97
N LEU A 134 -15.97 -12.90 -5.85
CA LEU A 134 -16.29 -11.78 -6.76
C LEU A 134 -17.46 -12.11 -7.68
N ALA A 135 -17.47 -13.30 -8.29
CA ALA A 135 -18.58 -13.74 -9.15
C ALA A 135 -19.91 -13.83 -8.39
N THR A 136 -19.89 -14.33 -7.15
CA THR A 136 -21.09 -14.48 -6.32
C THR A 136 -21.65 -13.12 -5.87
N LEU A 137 -20.78 -12.15 -5.54
CA LEU A 137 -21.21 -10.80 -5.19
C LEU A 137 -21.87 -10.05 -6.36
N VAL A 138 -21.35 -10.21 -7.58
CA VAL A 138 -21.96 -9.63 -8.79
C VAL A 138 -23.34 -10.24 -9.04
N LEU A 139 -23.48 -11.57 -8.93
CA LEU A 139 -24.75 -12.27 -9.15
C LEU A 139 -25.81 -11.92 -8.09
N LEU A 140 -25.42 -11.81 -6.81
CA LEU A 140 -26.34 -11.44 -5.74
C LEU A 140 -26.77 -9.96 -5.83
N SER A 141 -25.89 -9.07 -6.31
CA SER A 141 -26.21 -7.65 -6.51
C SER A 141 -27.17 -7.44 -7.68
N PHE A 142 -27.09 -8.27 -8.74
CA PHE A 142 -28.03 -8.26 -9.86
C PHE A 142 -29.41 -8.81 -9.48
N SER A 143 -29.47 -9.85 -8.64
CA SER A 143 -30.74 -10.46 -8.23
C SER A 143 -31.59 -9.50 -7.37
N SER A 144 -30.98 -8.67 -6.52
CA SER A 144 -31.70 -7.65 -5.73
C SER A 144 -32.18 -6.44 -6.54
N GLN A 145 -31.65 -6.18 -7.75
CA GLN A 145 -32.13 -5.10 -8.62
C GLN A 145 -33.26 -5.54 -9.56
N CYS A 146 -33.40 -6.83 -9.85
CA CYS A 146 -34.50 -7.35 -10.68
C CYS A 146 -35.87 -7.32 -9.97
N SER A 147 -35.91 -7.37 -8.63
CA SER A 147 -37.19 -7.31 -7.89
C SER A 147 -37.82 -5.92 -7.81
N LEU A 148 -37.11 -4.86 -8.23
CA LEU A 148 -37.59 -3.47 -8.20
C LEU A 148 -37.97 -2.91 -9.59
N LEU A 149 -37.78 -3.66 -10.67
CA LEU A 149 -38.14 -3.25 -12.04
C LEU A 149 -39.36 -3.98 -12.63
N SER A 150 -40.15 -4.66 -11.79
CA SER A 150 -41.42 -5.28 -12.19
C SER A 150 -42.62 -4.70 -11.43
N ILE A 151 -42.66 -3.39 -11.22
CA ILE A 151 -43.91 -2.65 -10.93
C ILE A 151 -43.81 -1.26 -11.59
N ARG A 152 -44.09 -1.20 -12.90
CA ARG A 152 -44.91 -0.17 -13.56
C ARG A 152 -45.01 -0.47 -15.05
#